data_AF-A0A6A6GSQ2-F1
#
_entry.id   AF-A0A6A6GSQ2-F1
#
_cell.length_a   1.000
_cell.length_b   1.000
_cell.length_c   1.000
_cell.angle_alpha   90.00
_cell.angle_beta   90.00
_cell.angle_gamma   90.00
#
_symmetry.space_group_name_H-M   'P 1'
#
loop_
_entity.id
_entity.type
_entity.pdbx_description
1 polymer ?
#
loop_
_entity_poly.entity_id
_entity_poly.type
_entity_poly.pdbx_seq_one_letter_code
_entity_poly.pdbx_strand_id
1 'polypeptide(L)'
;RPLNSYMAFRAYYSPIFLDFQQKAISPLLTMLWQGDHFQAKWTILAKAYSKIRDQQGKDNANLSEFLELVTPVIGIIAPADYLSTMGWQMTEGENGPTLHRETIPDFSSFSDELRTTNVSVEDIIEYFQLVGYAVNAS
;
A
#
# COMPACT_ATOMS: atom_id res chain seq x y z
N ARG A 1 -13.21 -12.23 -8.17
CA ARG A 1 -13.25 -10.77 -8.47
C ARG A 1 -11.85 -10.20 -8.27
N PRO A 2 -11.31 -9.44 -9.23
CA PRO A 2 -10.00 -8.81 -9.08
C PRO A 2 -9.94 -7.91 -7.84
N LEU A 3 -8.78 -7.84 -7.18
CA LEU A 3 -8.50 -6.84 -6.17
C LEU A 3 -8.44 -5.46 -6.87
N ASN A 4 -9.05 -4.44 -6.28
CA ASN A 4 -8.90 -3.08 -6.77
C ASN A 4 -7.73 -2.37 -6.05
N SER A 5 -7.16 -1.35 -6.68
CA SER A 5 -5.98 -0.62 -6.16
C SER A 5 -6.23 -0.01 -4.78
N TYR A 6 -7.41 0.55 -4.54
CA TYR A 6 -7.78 1.09 -3.23
C TYR A 6 -7.80 0.02 -2.12
N MET A 7 -8.21 -1.23 -2.41
CA MET A 7 -8.16 -2.31 -1.43
C MET A 7 -6.74 -2.73 -1.07
N ALA A 8 -5.81 -2.70 -2.04
CA ALA A 8 -4.39 -2.92 -1.76
C ALA A 8 -3.81 -1.80 -0.89
N PHE A 9 -4.07 -0.53 -1.27
CA PHE A 9 -3.70 0.65 -0.48
C PHE A 9 -4.24 0.58 0.95
N ARG A 10 -5.54 0.30 1.10
CA ARG A 10 -6.20 0.21 2.40
C ARG A 10 -5.60 -0.91 3.24
N ALA A 11 -5.37 -2.08 2.67
CA ALA A 11 -4.77 -3.19 3.42
C ALA A 11 -3.37 -2.84 3.95
N TYR A 12 -2.56 -2.16 3.14
CA TYR A 12 -1.19 -1.79 3.50
C TYR A 12 -1.09 -0.67 4.54
N TYR A 13 -1.95 0.36 4.45
CA TYR A 13 -1.89 1.52 5.34
C TYR A 13 -2.89 1.51 6.50
N SER A 14 -3.84 0.58 6.54
CA SER A 14 -4.70 0.42 7.74
C SER A 14 -3.90 0.25 9.04
N PRO A 15 -2.71 -0.38 9.06
CA PRO A 15 -1.87 -0.47 10.26
C PRO A 15 -1.45 0.87 10.88
N ILE A 16 -1.50 1.98 10.14
CA ILE A 16 -1.25 3.33 10.70
C ILE A 16 -2.26 3.68 11.80
N PHE A 17 -3.45 3.06 11.77
CA PHE A 17 -4.59 3.43 12.59
C PHE A 17 -5.10 2.27 13.48
N LEU A 18 -4.25 1.29 13.83
CA LEU A 18 -4.68 0.04 14.51
C LEU A 18 -5.44 0.26 15.82
N ASP A 19 -5.18 1.36 16.52
CA ASP A 19 -5.81 1.67 17.81
C ASP A 19 -7.25 2.20 17.67
N PHE A 20 -7.72 2.43 16.45
CA PHE A 20 -9.04 3.00 16.18
C PHE A 20 -10.04 1.99 15.60
N GLN A 21 -11.33 2.27 15.78
CA GLN A 21 -12.37 1.45 15.19
C GLN A 21 -12.49 1.69 13.69
N GLN A 22 -12.85 0.64 12.93
CA GLN A 22 -12.98 0.69 11.47
C GLN A 22 -13.88 1.83 10.96
N LYS A 23 -14.92 2.21 11.71
CA LYS A 23 -15.82 3.34 11.38
C LYS A 23 -15.07 4.68 11.34
N ALA A 24 -14.09 4.87 12.22
CA ALA A 24 -13.24 6.06 12.25
C ALA A 24 -12.12 5.98 11.19
N ILE A 25 -11.56 4.80 10.95
CA ILE A 25 -10.44 4.61 10.00
C ILE A 25 -10.87 4.78 8.54
N SER A 26 -12.04 4.27 8.17
CA SER A 26 -12.50 4.25 6.76
C SER A 26 -12.46 5.63 6.07
N PRO A 27 -12.99 6.72 6.67
CA PRO A 27 -12.89 8.05 6.07
C PRO A 27 -11.45 8.58 5.99
N LEU A 28 -10.60 8.29 6.97
CA LEU A 28 -9.20 8.70 6.95
C LEU A 28 -8.43 8.07 5.79
N LEU A 29 -8.56 6.75 5.59
CA LEU A 29 -7.95 6.05 4.45
C LEU A 29 -8.47 6.56 3.10
N THR A 30 -9.75 6.95 3.03
CA THR A 30 -10.32 7.55 1.82
C THR A 30 -9.67 8.89 1.52
N MET A 31 -9.44 9.72 2.54
CA MET A 31 -8.75 11.01 2.41
C MET A 31 -7.29 10.83 2.00
N LEU A 32 -6.58 9.87 2.62
CA LEU A 32 -5.21 9.54 2.22
C LEU A 32 -5.14 9.08 0.76
N TRP A 33 -6.06 8.23 0.32
CA TRP A 33 -6.13 7.74 -1.06
C TRP A 33 -6.35 8.86 -2.08
N GLN A 34 -7.25 9.81 -1.79
CA GLN A 34 -7.52 10.96 -2.66
C GLN A 34 -6.28 11.85 -2.86
N GLY A 35 -5.38 11.88 -1.87
CA GLY A 35 -4.14 12.64 -1.91
C GLY A 35 -2.90 11.83 -2.27
N ASP A 36 -3.04 10.55 -2.63
CA ASP A 36 -1.92 9.66 -2.94
C ASP A 36 -1.42 9.90 -4.38
N HIS A 37 -0.12 10.17 -4.53
CA HIS A 37 0.51 10.39 -5.83
C HIS A 37 0.87 9.06 -6.55
N PHE A 38 0.74 7.92 -5.87
CA PHE A 38 1.29 6.64 -6.30
C PHE A 38 0.21 5.61 -6.70
N GLN A 39 -1.01 6.05 -7.01
CA GLN A 39 -2.15 5.20 -7.39
C GLN A 39 -1.87 4.24 -8.57
N ALA A 40 -0.97 4.62 -9.48
CA ALA A 40 -0.53 3.76 -10.58
C ALA A 40 0.23 2.53 -10.08
N LYS A 41 1.11 2.69 -9.08
CA LYS A 41 1.84 1.59 -8.43
C LYS A 41 0.87 0.63 -7.74
N TRP A 42 -0.13 1.16 -7.02
CA TRP A 42 -1.21 0.35 -6.42
C TRP A 42 -2.01 -0.46 -7.45
N THR A 43 -2.19 0.07 -8.66
CA THR A 43 -2.84 -0.65 -9.75
C THR A 43 -2.01 -1.85 -10.23
N ILE A 44 -0.68 -1.71 -10.30
CA ILE A 44 0.23 -2.81 -10.65
C ILE A 44 0.15 -3.89 -9.57
N LEU A 45 0.26 -3.52 -8.29
CA LEU A 45 0.19 -4.46 -7.17
C LEU A 45 -1.14 -5.22 -7.11
N ALA A 46 -2.27 -4.52 -7.29
CA ALA A 46 -3.59 -5.14 -7.27
C ALA A 46 -3.81 -6.14 -8.43
N LYS A 47 -3.25 -5.84 -9.61
CA LYS A 47 -3.26 -6.76 -10.76
C LYS A 47 -2.39 -7.99 -10.50
N ALA A 48 -1.18 -7.79 -9.99
CA ALA A 48 -0.25 -8.89 -9.67
C ALA A 48 -0.87 -9.85 -8.64
N TYR A 49 -1.39 -9.31 -7.52
CA TYR A 49 -2.05 -10.10 -6.50
C TYR A 49 -3.27 -10.86 -7.04
N SER A 50 -4.08 -10.22 -7.90
CA SER A 50 -5.24 -10.88 -8.51
C SER A 50 -4.81 -12.11 -9.32
N LYS A 51 -3.74 -12.00 -10.12
CA LYS A 51 -3.19 -13.14 -10.88
C LYS A 51 -2.67 -14.25 -9.95
N ILE A 52 -1.91 -13.91 -8.92
CA ILE A 52 -1.38 -14.88 -7.94
C ILE A 52 -2.51 -15.62 -7.23
N ARG A 53 -3.49 -14.88 -6.69
CA ARG A 53 -4.64 -15.46 -5.98
C ARG A 53 -5.49 -16.34 -6.90
N ASP A 54 -5.65 -15.96 -8.17
CA ASP A 54 -6.40 -16.76 -9.13
C ASP A 54 -5.65 -18.07 -9.48
N GLN A 55 -4.32 -18.11 -9.37
CA GLN A 55 -3.50 -19.33 -9.54
C GLN A 55 -3.50 -20.24 -8.30
N GLN A 56 -3.34 -19.66 -7.11
CA GLN A 56 -3.14 -20.41 -5.86
C GLN A 56 -4.44 -20.71 -5.10
N GLY A 57 -5.52 -20.01 -5.43
CA GLY A 57 -6.77 -20.02 -4.69
C GLY A 57 -6.82 -18.99 -3.57
N LYS A 58 -8.02 -18.53 -3.23
CA LYS A 58 -8.24 -17.44 -2.25
C LYS A 58 -7.69 -17.76 -0.85
N ASP A 59 -7.79 -19.01 -0.43
CA ASP A 59 -7.43 -19.43 0.93
C ASP A 59 -5.91 -19.60 1.12
N ASN A 60 -5.15 -19.63 0.02
CA ASN A 60 -3.70 -19.82 0.02
C ASN A 60 -2.91 -18.55 -0.29
N ALA A 61 -3.57 -17.47 -0.72
CA ALA A 61 -2.92 -16.20 -1.03
C ALA A 61 -3.22 -15.17 0.06
N ASN A 62 -2.21 -14.82 0.84
CA ASN A 62 -2.31 -13.80 1.88
C ASN A 62 -1.95 -12.41 1.32
N LEU A 63 -2.89 -11.46 1.41
CA LEU A 63 -2.68 -10.11 0.90
C LEU A 63 -1.64 -9.32 1.69
N SER A 64 -1.61 -9.45 3.02
CA SER A 64 -0.66 -8.71 3.86
C SER A 64 0.78 -9.16 3.59
N GLU A 65 1.01 -10.47 3.55
CA GLU A 65 2.32 -11.05 3.21
C GLU A 65 2.79 -10.62 1.83
N PHE A 66 1.89 -10.67 0.83
CA PHE A 66 2.18 -10.17 -0.51
C PHE A 66 2.62 -8.71 -0.48
N LEU A 67 1.83 -7.83 0.16
CA LEU A 67 2.11 -6.39 0.18
C LEU A 67 3.42 -6.06 0.92
N GLU A 68 3.71 -6.75 2.03
CA GLU A 68 4.95 -6.57 2.80
C GLU A 68 6.19 -6.84 1.93
N LEU A 69 6.16 -7.89 1.11
CA LEU A 69 7.29 -8.26 0.27
C LEU A 69 7.48 -7.35 -0.96
N VAL A 70 6.40 -6.90 -1.58
CA VAL A 70 6.47 -6.26 -2.91
C VAL A 70 6.41 -4.74 -2.90
N THR A 71 5.90 -4.13 -1.82
CA THR A 71 5.81 -2.66 -1.73
C THR A 71 7.17 -1.96 -1.79
N PRO A 72 8.27 -2.48 -1.18
CA PRO A 72 9.60 -1.88 -1.35
C PRO A 72 10.10 -1.98 -2.80
N VAL A 73 9.82 -3.09 -3.48
CA VAL A 73 10.30 -3.37 -4.85
C VAL A 73 9.78 -2.34 -5.86
N ILE A 74 8.51 -1.94 -5.72
CA ILE A 74 7.89 -0.95 -6.61
C ILE A 74 8.07 0.49 -6.12
N GLY A 75 8.69 0.70 -4.96
CA GLY A 75 8.90 2.03 -4.35
C GLY A 75 7.61 2.65 -3.82
N ILE A 76 6.87 1.91 -2.97
CA ILE A 76 5.80 2.45 -2.13
C ILE A 76 6.39 2.90 -0.80
N ILE A 77 5.92 4.04 -0.28
CA ILE A 77 6.35 4.59 1.01
C ILE A 77 5.88 3.64 2.13
N ALA A 78 6.75 3.33 3.08
CA ALA A 78 6.39 2.49 4.22
C ALA A 78 5.32 3.15 5.10
N PRO A 79 4.45 2.39 5.81
CA PRO A 79 3.40 2.96 6.63
C PRO A 79 3.91 3.91 7.72
N ALA A 80 5.09 3.63 8.28
CA ALA A 80 5.74 4.47 9.28
C ALA A 80 6.11 5.87 8.77
N ASP A 81 6.40 6.00 7.47
CA ASP A 81 6.87 7.25 6.87
C ASP A 81 5.80 7.94 6.03
N TYR A 82 4.67 7.28 5.77
CA TYR A 82 3.67 7.75 4.82
C TYR A 82 3.09 9.12 5.19
N LEU A 83 2.65 9.29 6.45
CA LEU A 83 1.99 10.53 6.86
C LEU A 83 2.94 11.72 6.71
N SER A 84 4.15 11.65 7.26
CA SER A 84 5.14 12.73 7.18
C SER A 84 5.57 13.01 5.73
N THR A 85 5.87 11.97 4.96
CA THR A 85 6.28 12.09 3.55
C THR A 85 5.19 12.74 2.68
N MET A 86 3.93 12.46 3.00
CA MET A 86 2.77 12.99 2.28
C MET A 86 2.22 14.29 2.88
N GLY A 87 2.93 14.90 3.84
CA GLY A 87 2.56 16.16 4.48
C GLY A 87 1.29 16.09 5.32
N TRP A 88 0.97 14.91 5.85
CA TRP A 88 -0.14 14.68 6.76
C TRP A 88 0.33 14.65 8.21
N GLN A 89 -0.47 15.22 9.08
CA GLN A 89 -0.38 15.07 10.52
C GLN A 89 -1.67 14.43 11.05
N MET A 90 -1.54 13.42 11.90
CA MET A 90 -2.66 12.85 12.63
C MET A 90 -2.72 13.43 14.03
N THR A 91 -3.92 13.80 14.47
CA THR A 91 -4.19 14.23 15.84
C THR A 91 -5.35 13.43 16.40
N GLU A 92 -5.29 13.13 17.70
CA GLU A 92 -6.37 12.48 18.42
C GLU A 92 -7.15 13.52 19.22
N GLY A 93 -8.41 13.72 18.86
CA GLY A 93 -9.33 14.60 19.58
C GLY A 93 -10.45 13.82 20.27
N GLU A 94 -11.33 14.54 20.98
CA GLU A 94 -12.49 13.96 21.66
C GLU A 94 -13.43 13.16 20.72
N ASN A 95 -13.43 13.50 19.43
CA ASN A 95 -14.25 12.86 18.40
C ASN A 95 -13.52 11.73 17.63
N GLY A 96 -12.33 11.34 18.10
CA GLY A 96 -11.47 10.35 17.44
C GLY A 96 -10.36 10.98 16.59
N PRO A 97 -9.68 10.16 15.77
CA PRO A 97 -8.53 10.61 14.98
C PRO A 97 -8.96 11.52 13.82
N THR A 98 -8.22 12.60 13.63
CA THR A 98 -8.35 13.52 12.50
C THR A 98 -7.02 13.63 11.75
N LEU A 99 -7.11 13.90 10.45
CA LEU A 99 -5.96 14.17 9.59
C LEU A 99 -5.97 15.64 9.16
N HIS A 100 -4.82 16.28 9.28
CA HIS A 100 -4.57 17.64 8.86
C HIS A 100 -3.46 17.66 7.83
N ARG A 101 -3.67 18.37 6.73
CA ARG A 101 -2.62 18.55 5.71
C ARG A 101 -1.77 19.75 6.11
N GLU A 102 -0.52 19.49 6.47
CA GLU A 102 0.46 20.55 6.75
C GLU A 102 1.09 21.09 5.47
N THR A 103 1.42 20.18 4.54
CA THR A 103 2.03 20.53 3.25
C THR A 103 1.48 19.65 2.16
N ILE A 104 1.46 20.15 0.93
CA ILE A 104 1.17 19.34 -0.26
C ILE A 104 2.53 19.14 -0.95
N PRO A 105 3.13 17.95 -0.86
CA PRO A 105 4.42 17.70 -1.51
C PRO A 105 4.26 17.81 -3.02
N ASP A 106 5.16 18.55 -3.67
CA ASP A 106 5.26 18.53 -5.13
C ASP A 106 5.76 17.14 -5.54
N PHE A 107 5.10 16.51 -6.52
CA PHE A 107 5.54 15.23 -7.04
C PHE A 107 7.00 15.24 -7.50
N SER A 108 7.49 16.38 -8.00
CA SER A 108 8.89 16.55 -8.42
C SER A 108 9.89 16.48 -7.27
N SER A 109 9.44 16.69 -6.03
CA SER A 109 10.29 16.70 -4.83
C SER A 109 10.59 15.31 -4.26
N PHE A 110 9.86 14.27 -4.69
CA PHE A 110 10.14 12.89 -4.27
C PHE A 110 11.39 12.32 -4.96
N SER A 111 12.05 11.36 -4.31
CA SER A 111 13.17 10.63 -4.91
C SER A 111 12.74 9.88 -6.19
N ASP A 112 13.70 9.63 -7.08
CA ASP A 112 13.45 8.94 -8.36
C ASP A 112 12.81 7.55 -8.16
N GLU A 113 13.20 6.85 -7.09
CA GLU A 113 12.66 5.56 -6.65
C GLU A 113 11.16 5.62 -6.31
N LEU A 114 10.70 6.74 -5.74
CA LEU A 114 9.30 6.97 -5.45
C LEU A 114 8.54 7.47 -6.69
N ARG A 115 9.14 8.37 -7.49
CA ARG A 115 8.48 8.96 -8.66
C ARG A 115 8.28 7.98 -9.80
N THR A 116 9.25 7.11 -10.04
CA THR A 116 9.26 6.23 -11.21
C THR A 116 9.25 4.77 -10.79
N THR A 117 8.74 3.93 -11.67
CA THR A 117 8.91 2.48 -11.57
C THR A 117 8.97 1.92 -12.98
N ASN A 118 9.96 1.08 -13.24
CA ASN A 118 10.00 0.23 -14.44
C ASN A 118 9.51 -1.19 -14.13
N VAL A 119 9.00 -1.42 -12.91
CA VAL A 119 8.52 -2.72 -12.44
C VAL A 119 7.11 -2.96 -12.99
N SER A 120 6.97 -4.00 -13.79
CA SER A 120 5.71 -4.44 -14.38
C SER A 120 4.91 -5.34 -13.44
N VAL A 121 3.70 -5.76 -13.88
CA VAL A 121 2.89 -6.74 -13.14
C VAL A 121 3.62 -8.09 -13.08
N GLU A 122 4.26 -8.47 -14.17
CA GLU A 122 4.98 -9.73 -14.32
C GLU A 122 6.22 -9.78 -13.41
N ASP A 123 6.98 -8.69 -13.32
CA ASP A 123 8.16 -8.59 -12.43
C ASP A 123 7.78 -8.78 -10.96
N ILE A 124 6.63 -8.23 -10.52
CA ILE A 124 6.12 -8.41 -9.15
C ILE A 124 5.77 -9.86 -8.88
N ILE A 125 5.15 -10.55 -9.85
CA ILE A 125 4.77 -11.95 -9.69
C ILE A 125 6.00 -12.84 -9.60
N GLU A 126 6.97 -12.64 -10.50
CA GLU A 126 8.22 -13.39 -10.51
C GLU A 126 8.97 -13.19 -9.19
N TYR A 127 9.12 -11.94 -8.74
CA TYR A 127 9.75 -11.64 -7.45
C TYR A 127 9.06 -12.34 -6.27
N PHE A 128 7.73 -12.20 -6.16
CA PHE A 128 6.99 -12.81 -5.04
C PHE A 128 7.09 -14.34 -5.04
N GLN A 129 7.04 -14.98 -6.21
CA GLN A 129 7.23 -16.42 -6.32
C GLN A 129 8.64 -16.84 -5.90
N LEU A 130 9.69 -16.17 -6.41
CA LEU A 130 11.09 -16.47 -6.06
C LEU A 130 11.34 -16.36 -4.55
N VAL A 131 10.89 -15.28 -3.93
CA VAL A 131 11.05 -15.08 -2.47
C VAL A 131 10.22 -16.07 -1.68
N GLY A 132 8.96 -16.31 -2.07
CA GLY A 132 8.10 -17.30 -1.43
C GLY A 132 8.65 -18.73 -1.50
N TYR A 133 9.32 -19.10 -2.60
CA TYR A 133 10.03 -20.39 -2.70
C TYR A 133 11.24 -20.46 -1.76
N ALA A 134 12.04 -19.40 -1.65
CA ALA A 134 13.21 -19.38 -0.77
C ALA A 134 12.84 -19.52 0.72
N VAL A 135 11.75 -18.88 1.15
CA VAL A 135 11.25 -18.95 2.54
C VAL A 135 10.74 -20.36 2.89
N ASN A 136 10.10 -21.06 1.94
CA ASN A 136 9.57 -22.42 2.18
C ASN A 136 10.62 -23.54 2.04
N ALA A 137 11.80 -23.24 1.49
CA ALA A 137 12.90 -24.19 1.32
C ALA A 137 13.96 -24.13 2.44
N SER A 138 13.77 -23.24 3.42
CA SER A 138 14.67 -23.00 4.57
C SER A 138 14.10 -23.58 5.85
#